data_AF-A0A1E5A4Z8-F1
#
_entry.id   AF-A0A1E5A4Z8-F1
#
_cell.length_a   1.000
_cell.length_b   1.000
_cell.length_c   1.000
_cell.angle_alpha   90.00
_cell.angle_beta   90.00
_cell.angle_gamma   90.00
#
_symmetry.space_group_name_H-M   'P 1'
#
loop_
_entity.id
_entity.type
_entity.pdbx_description
1 polymer ?
#
loop_
_entity_poly.entity_id
_entity_poly.type
_entity_poly.pdbx_seq_one_letter_code
_entity_poly.pdbx_strand_id
1 'polypeptide(L)' 'MDYAEHIKQNLPIGSGVVEAACKTLVKQRFCRSGMRWKEAGIKTALSLRSLIQTETRWDQFWLKLDRYGFGCA' A
#
# COMPACT_ATOMS: atom_id res chain seq x y z
N MET A 1 -15.79 7.02 15.24
CA MET A 1 -14.42 7.38 14.80
C MET A 1 -14.01 8.59 15.62
N ASP A 2 -13.11 8.41 16.58
CA ASP A 2 -12.65 9.48 17.47
C ASP A 2 -11.62 10.36 16.78
N TYR A 3 -12.13 11.29 15.96
CA TYR A 3 -11.31 12.19 15.14
C TYR A 3 -10.36 13.05 15.99
N ALA A 4 -10.79 13.44 17.19
CA ALA A 4 -9.97 14.23 18.11
C ALA A 4 -8.76 13.46 18.65
N GLU A 5 -8.90 12.17 18.93
CA GLU A 5 -7.79 11.34 19.41
C GLU A 5 -6.75 11.09 18.31
N HIS A 6 -7.25 10.91 17.09
CA HIS A 6 -6.45 10.73 15.90
C HIS A 6 -5.59 11.96 15.53
N ILE A 7 -6.13 13.17 15.73
CA ILE A 7 -5.36 14.42 15.59
C ILE A 7 -4.30 14.52 16.67
N LYS A 8 -4.63 14.21 17.94
CA LYS A 8 -3.64 14.20 19.04
C LYS A 8 -2.49 13.22 18.78
N GLN A 9 -2.77 12.11 18.12
CA GLN A 9 -1.77 11.10 17.74
C GLN A 9 -0.96 11.48 16.48
N ASN A 10 -1.17 12.67 15.90
CA ASN A 10 -0.52 13.13 14.66
C ASN A 10 -0.63 12.11 13.51
N LEU A 11 -1.73 11.36 13.48
CA LEU A 11 -1.97 10.42 12.40
C LEU A 11 -2.29 11.20 11.12
N PRO A 12 -1.71 10.83 9.96
CA PRO A 12 -1.88 11.56 8.69
C PRO A 12 -3.27 11.31 8.06
N ILE A 13 -4.33 11.44 8.84
CA ILE A 13 -5.71 11.18 8.46
C ILE A 13 -6.26 12.41 7.75
N GLY A 14 -6.72 12.23 6.51
CA GLY A 14 -7.16 13.35 5.66
C GLY A 14 -5.99 14.19 5.11
N SER A 15 -4.76 13.67 5.13
CA SER A 15 -3.65 14.32 4.41
C SER A 15 -3.77 14.08 2.91
N GLY A 16 -3.48 15.09 2.09
CA GLY A 16 -3.54 14.96 0.63
C GLY A 16 -2.64 13.84 0.07
N VAL A 17 -1.55 13.50 0.77
CA VAL A 17 -0.68 12.36 0.41
C VAL A 17 -1.38 11.02 0.61
N VAL A 18 -2.08 10.83 1.74
CA VAL A 18 -2.83 9.61 2.03
C VAL A 18 -4.03 9.47 1.09
N GLU A 19 -4.74 10.57 0.82
CA GLU A 19 -5.86 10.57 -0.13
C GLU A 19 -5.41 10.28 -1.56
N ALA A 20 -4.30 10.89 -1.99
CA ALA A 20 -3.69 10.62 -3.30
C ALA A 20 -3.28 9.14 -3.41
N ALA A 21 -2.64 8.58 -2.38
CA ALA A 21 -2.27 7.17 -2.35
C ALA A 21 -3.50 6.25 -2.44
N CYS A 22 -4.57 6.52 -1.70
CA CYS A 22 -5.82 5.74 -1.80
C CYS A 22 -6.45 5.83 -3.19
N LYS A 23 -6.39 7.00 -3.83
CA LYS A 23 -6.90 7.20 -5.19
C LYS A 23 -6.09 6.43 -6.24
N THR A 24 -4.75 6.45 -6.17
CA THR A 24 -3.87 5.84 -7.18
C THR A 24 -3.61 4.34 -6.94
N LEU A 25 -3.44 3.91 -5.69
CA LEU A 25 -3.19 2.52 -5.34
C LEU A 25 -4.47 1.69 -5.41
N VAL A 26 -5.55 2.18 -4.80
CA VAL A 26 -6.80 1.42 -4.65
C VAL A 26 -7.77 1.74 -5.78
N LYS A 27 -8.25 2.99 -5.87
CA LYS A 27 -9.38 3.34 -6.75
C LYS A 27 -9.07 3.11 -8.23
N GLN A 28 -7.88 3.51 -8.70
CA GLN A 28 -7.50 3.38 -10.12
C GLN A 28 -7.45 1.94 -10.63
N ARG A 29 -7.14 0.96 -9.76
CA ARG A 29 -6.93 -0.43 -10.17
C ARG A 29 -8.02 -1.38 -9.71
N PHE A 30 -8.59 -1.20 -8.53
CA PHE A 30 -9.54 -2.17 -7.96
C PHE A 30 -11.01 -1.81 -8.20
N CYS A 31 -11.31 -0.56 -8.55
CA CYS A 31 -12.69 -0.09 -8.76
C CYS A 31 -13.06 0.09 -10.25
N ARG A 32 -12.41 -0.61 -11.18
CA ARG A 32 -12.84 -0.59 -12.59
C ARG A 32 -13.99 -1.57 -12.82
N SER A 33 -14.80 -1.30 -13.85
CA SER A 33 -15.95 -2.13 -14.20
C SER A 33 -15.53 -3.59 -14.47
N GLY A 34 -16.37 -4.54 -14.04
CA GLY A 34 -16.18 -5.98 -14.27
C GLY A 34 -15.11 -6.65 -13.42
N MET A 35 -14.43 -5.92 -12.53
CA MET A 35 -13.38 -6.50 -11.69
C MET A 35 -13.96 -7.24 -10.49
N ARG A 36 -13.54 -8.49 -10.32
CA ARG A 36 -13.82 -9.31 -9.14
C ARG A 36 -12.50 -9.72 -8.51
N TRP A 37 -12.37 -9.43 -7.22
CA TRP A 37 -11.16 -9.75 -6.48
C TRP A 37 -11.50 -10.58 -5.26
N LYS A 38 -10.64 -11.54 -4.93
CA LYS A 38 -10.64 -12.23 -3.64
C LYS A 38 -9.69 -11.49 -2.70
N GLU A 39 -9.96 -11.51 -1.40
CA GLU A 39 -9.15 -10.78 -0.41
C GLU A 39 -7.66 -11.08 -0.50
N ALA A 40 -7.29 -12.37 -0.65
CA ALA A 40 -5.90 -12.77 -0.83
C ALA A 40 -5.25 -12.12 -2.06
N GLY A 41 -5.96 -12.07 -3.19
CA GLY A 41 -5.48 -11.44 -4.42
C GLY A 41 -5.33 -9.92 -4.30
N ILE A 42 -6.26 -9.26 -3.61
CA ILE A 42 -6.18 -7.81 -3.34
C ILE A 42 -4.94 -7.52 -2.49
N LYS A 43 -4.74 -8.26 -1.39
CA LYS A 43 -3.62 -8.01 -0.45
C LYS A 43 -2.28 -8.10 -1.16
N THR A 44 -2.06 -9.15 -1.96
CA THR A 44 -0.81 -9.31 -2.71
C THR A 44 -0.63 -8.23 -3.76
N ALA A 45 -1.66 -7.94 -4.57
CA ALA A 45 -1.58 -6.93 -5.62
C ALA A 45 -1.39 -5.50 -5.05
N LEU A 46 -2.03 -5.18 -3.94
CA LEU A 46 -1.90 -3.90 -3.26
C LEU A 46 -0.49 -3.72 -2.69
N SER A 47 0.06 -4.76 -2.07
CA SER A 47 1.42 -4.74 -1.51
C SER A 47 2.47 -4.55 -2.61
N LEU A 48 2.30 -5.22 -3.76
CA LEU A 48 3.21 -5.03 -4.90
C LEU A 48 3.12 -3.62 -5.46
N ARG A 49 1.89 -3.09 -5.64
CA ARG A 49 1.68 -1.74 -6.16
C ARG A 49 2.22 -0.67 -5.22
N SER A 50 2.12 -0.84 -3.90
CA SER A 50 2.65 0.14 -2.94
C SER A 50 4.18 0.23 -2.99
N LEU A 51 4.86 -0.89 -3.23
CA LEU A 51 6.32 -0.94 -3.46
C LEU A 51 6.72 -0.20 -4.74
N ILE A 52 5.99 -0.39 -5.83
CA ILE A 52 6.29 0.24 -7.12
C ILE A 52 5.98 1.74 -7.12
N GLN A 53 4.89 2.15 -6.45
CA GLN A 53 4.44 3.55 -6.45
C GLN A 53 5.29 4.45 -5.57
N THR A 54 5.98 3.88 -4.57
CA THR A 54 6.86 4.63 -3.68
C THR A 54 8.30 4.55 -4.20
N GLU A 55 8.86 5.70 -4.58
CA GLU A 55 10.25 5.77 -5.03
C GLU A 55 11.20 5.20 -3.95
N THR A 56 12.27 4.54 -4.36
CA THR A 56 13.28 3.86 -3.50
C THR A 56 12.80 2.57 -2.82
N ARG A 57 11.50 2.34 -2.66
CA ARG A 57 10.99 1.21 -1.87
C ARG A 57 11.06 -0.14 -2.59
N TRP A 58 11.02 -0.10 -3.92
CA TRP A 58 11.28 -1.24 -4.78
C TRP A 58 12.73 -1.74 -4.63
N ASP A 59 13.70 -0.83 -4.68
CA ASP A 59 15.11 -1.16 -4.52
C ASP A 59 15.41 -1.67 -3.10
N GLN A 60 14.84 -1.03 -2.06
CA GLN A 60 14.95 -1.51 -0.68
C GLN A 60 14.41 -2.94 -0.50
N PHE A 61 13.32 -3.27 -1.19
CA PHE A 61 12.76 -4.62 -1.16
C PHE A 61 13.75 -5.64 -1.73
N TRP A 62 14.32 -5.37 -2.91
CA TRP A 62 15.30 -6.26 -3.53
C TRP A 62 16.62 -6.34 -2.75
N LEU A 63 17.12 -5.23 -2.23
CA LEU A 63 18.31 -5.21 -1.38
C LEU A 63 18.12 -6.04 -0.10
N LYS A 64 16.91 -5.99 0.49
CA LYS A 64 16.59 -6.84 1.64
C LYS A 64 16.53 -8.31 1.24
N LEU A 65 15.95 -8.61 0.09
CA LEU A 65 15.83 -9.98 -0.42
C LEU A 65 17.20 -10.57 -0.77
N ASP A 66 18.08 -9.78 -1.38
CA ASP A 66 19.47 -10.16 -1.68
C ASP A 66 20.26 -10.43 -0.38
N ARG A 67 20.12 -9.55 0.62
CA ARG A 67 20.86 -9.64 1.89
C ARG A 67 20.42 -10.81 2.78
N TYR A 68 19.12 -11.10 2.85
CA TYR A 68 18.57 -12.09 3.79
C TYR A 68 18.13 -13.39 3.11
N GLY A 69 18.10 -13.44 1.78
CA GLY A 69 17.53 -14.54 1.01
C GLY A 69 16.01 -14.64 1.16
N PHE A 70 15.40 -15.48 0.34
CA PHE A 70 14.06 -15.97 0.62
C PHE A 70 14.18 -16.99 1.74
N GLY A 71 13.55 -16.73 2.90
CA GLY A 71 13.39 -17.75 3.92
C GLY A 71 12.57 -18.89 3.34
N CYS A 72 13.22 -19.94 2.86
CA CYS A 72 12.59 -21.24 2.64
C CYS A 72 12.22 -21.78 4.01
N ALA A 73 10.96 -21.58 4.40
CA ALA A 73 10.29 -22.36 5.43
C ALA A 73 9.42 -23.41 4.75
#